data_AF-A0A9D9GH25-F1
#
_entry.id   AF-A0A9D9GH25-F1
#
_cell.length_a   1.000
_cell.length_b   1.000
_cell.length_c   1.000
_cell.angle_alpha   90.00
_cell.angle_beta   90.00
_cell.angle_gamma   90.00
#
_symmetry.space_group_name_H-M   'P 1'
#
loop_
_entity.id
_entity.type
_entity.pdbx_description
1 polymer ?
#
loop_
_entity_poly.entity_id
_entity_poly.type
_entity_poly.pdbx_seq_one_letter_code
_entity_poly.pdbx_strand_id
1 'polypeptide(L)'
;GLSEEQLRSLNGRFAFISAPGIESDVYAAPVTPDGELVFYTNNIYGDKDLVCEIEGDDAALLGHMEIASPFVDAPAGEIPALLMGDFLQEDLLARSIGSQIEKEFASDTLFQYLPLRENRLFDGSRIRYHLDDYTRFPLMEEVITEFVTELQARRTEGRRDIRVLLEDNFQGRTFSVGTSLMMLDGVPVFDHEKIFRYDPLLVEDILIYPHTVYIGARSYNGVADFITYKRNLPSLQFNDSVRIVSFKGVSVPTAYTGRDIAALADYPDYRQTLYWHPVLELVPGEILRLDCAVPDYAGTFEIVVEGIDGAGNPLKAVSRFEVR
;
A
#
# COMPACT_ATOMS: atom_id res chain seq x y z
N GLY A 1 -16.01 3.51 -25.38
CA GLY A 1 -14.63 3.41 -25.88
C GLY A 1 -14.27 4.68 -26.61
N LEU A 2 -12.98 5.07 -26.56
CA LEU A 2 -12.43 6.20 -27.32
C LEU A 2 -12.29 5.84 -28.81
N SER A 3 -12.25 6.85 -29.69
CA SER A 3 -11.91 6.66 -31.09
C SER A 3 -10.41 6.38 -31.27
N GLU A 4 -10.01 5.75 -32.39
CA GLU A 4 -8.59 5.52 -32.70
C GLU A 4 -7.77 6.83 -32.71
N GLU A 5 -8.36 7.93 -33.15
CA GLU A 5 -7.70 9.25 -33.19
C GLU A 5 -7.47 9.80 -31.78
N GLN A 6 -8.41 9.59 -30.86
CA GLN A 6 -8.26 9.92 -29.44
C GLN A 6 -7.18 9.06 -28.79
N LEU A 7 -7.14 7.76 -29.05
CA LEU A 7 -6.10 6.87 -28.52
C LEU A 7 -4.70 7.24 -29.02
N ARG A 8 -4.57 7.61 -30.30
CA ARG A 8 -3.30 8.11 -30.85
C ARG A 8 -2.80 9.38 -30.16
N SER A 9 -3.70 10.25 -29.68
CA SER A 9 -3.33 11.46 -28.93
C SER A 9 -2.76 11.18 -27.54
N LEU A 10 -3.01 9.97 -27.01
CA LEU A 10 -2.51 9.49 -25.72
C LEU A 10 -1.21 8.71 -25.85
N ASN A 11 -0.78 8.36 -27.07
CA ASN A 11 0.41 7.57 -27.28
C ASN A 11 1.67 8.30 -26.78
N GLY A 12 2.50 7.62 -26.01
CA GLY A 12 3.68 8.20 -25.35
C GLY A 12 3.39 8.96 -24.04
N ARG A 13 2.12 9.08 -23.62
CA ARG A 13 1.76 9.55 -22.28
C ARG A 13 1.83 8.40 -21.28
N PHE A 14 1.87 8.77 -20.00
CA PHE A 14 1.78 7.83 -18.89
C PHE A 14 0.46 8.00 -18.15
N ALA A 15 -0.10 6.88 -17.73
CA ALA A 15 -1.19 6.81 -16.78
C ALA A 15 -0.64 6.52 -15.39
N PHE A 16 -1.33 7.02 -14.37
CA PHE A 16 -0.98 6.88 -12.97
C PHE A 16 -2.16 6.29 -12.20
N ILE A 17 -1.84 5.41 -11.26
CA ILE A 17 -2.75 5.02 -10.19
C ILE A 17 -2.08 5.35 -8.86
N SER A 18 -2.84 5.94 -7.96
CA SER A 18 -2.36 6.35 -6.63
C SER A 18 -3.33 5.88 -5.56
N ALA A 19 -2.82 5.31 -4.47
CA ALA A 19 -3.60 5.00 -3.27
C ALA A 19 -3.18 5.96 -2.15
N PRO A 20 -3.98 7.00 -1.85
CA PRO A 20 -3.67 7.94 -0.76
C PRO A 20 -3.57 7.23 0.59
N GLY A 21 -2.63 7.65 1.44
CA GLY A 21 -2.38 6.98 2.70
C GLY A 21 -1.27 7.61 3.56
N ILE A 22 -0.87 6.89 4.61
CA ILE A 22 0.29 7.26 5.44
C ILE A 22 1.58 7.08 4.65
N GLU A 23 1.67 5.95 3.94
CA GLU A 23 2.63 5.69 2.88
C GLU A 23 1.84 5.65 1.58
N SER A 24 2.15 6.60 0.71
CA SER A 24 1.45 6.78 -0.55
C SER A 24 1.98 5.78 -1.58
N ASP A 25 1.08 4.97 -2.14
CA ASP A 25 1.42 4.09 -3.24
C ASP A 25 1.12 4.79 -4.56
N VAL A 26 2.13 4.98 -5.40
CA VAL A 26 1.98 5.55 -6.74
C VAL A 26 2.63 4.64 -7.77
N TYR A 27 1.91 4.38 -8.86
CA TYR A 27 2.38 3.54 -9.95
C TYR A 27 2.09 4.21 -11.27
N ALA A 28 2.96 3.98 -12.26
CA ALA A 28 2.86 4.57 -13.58
C ALA A 28 3.00 3.49 -14.66
N ALA A 29 2.21 3.62 -15.71
CA ALA A 29 2.23 2.76 -16.88
C ALA A 29 2.17 3.59 -18.16
N PRO A 30 2.93 3.24 -19.21
CA PRO A 30 2.77 3.89 -20.50
C PRO A 30 1.42 3.51 -21.11
N VAL A 31 0.77 4.47 -21.78
CA VAL A 31 -0.45 4.20 -22.56
C VAL A 31 -0.06 3.49 -23.86
N THR A 32 -0.56 2.27 -24.07
CA THR A 32 -0.32 1.51 -25.31
C THR A 32 -1.17 2.07 -26.47
N PRO A 33 -0.79 1.84 -27.74
CA PRO A 33 -1.58 2.28 -28.89
C PRO A 33 -3.03 1.77 -28.90
N ASP A 34 -3.27 0.62 -28.28
CA ASP A 34 -4.59 -0.04 -28.20
C ASP A 34 -5.41 0.46 -27.00
N GLY A 35 -4.84 1.34 -26.15
CA GLY A 35 -5.49 1.90 -24.96
C GLY A 35 -5.43 1.00 -23.72
N GLU A 36 -4.71 -0.12 -23.79
CA GLU A 36 -4.48 -1.01 -22.64
C GLU A 36 -3.38 -0.44 -21.72
N LEU A 37 -3.57 -0.65 -20.42
CA LEU A 37 -2.66 -0.19 -19.36
C LEU A 37 -2.35 -1.37 -18.43
N VAL A 38 -1.06 -1.59 -18.14
CA VAL A 38 -0.62 -2.62 -17.20
C VAL A 38 0.23 -1.97 -16.12
N PHE A 39 -0.26 -2.00 -14.89
CA PHE A 39 0.43 -1.50 -13.71
C PHE A 39 1.08 -2.64 -12.95
N TYR A 40 2.37 -2.52 -12.66
CA TYR A 40 3.07 -3.42 -11.75
C TYR A 40 3.07 -2.80 -10.36
N THR A 41 2.20 -3.31 -9.48
CA THR A 41 2.02 -2.77 -8.14
C THR A 41 2.74 -3.62 -7.10
N ASN A 42 3.08 -3.00 -5.97
CA ASN A 42 3.29 -3.75 -4.74
C ASN A 42 1.93 -4.13 -4.12
N ASN A 43 1.96 -4.67 -2.91
CA ASN A 43 0.75 -4.93 -2.14
C ASN A 43 0.10 -3.62 -1.70
N ILE A 44 -1.07 -3.30 -2.28
CA ILE A 44 -1.93 -2.23 -1.79
C ILE A 44 -2.78 -2.83 -0.67
N TYR A 45 -2.48 -2.49 0.58
CA TYR A 45 -3.12 -3.10 1.75
C TYR A 45 -4.44 -2.43 2.13
N GLY A 46 -5.45 -3.26 2.39
CA GLY A 46 -6.79 -2.84 2.82
C GLY A 46 -7.64 -2.24 1.70
N ASP A 47 -8.87 -1.89 2.05
CA ASP A 47 -9.78 -1.20 1.12
C ASP A 47 -9.32 0.25 0.95
N LYS A 48 -9.14 0.68 -0.30
CA LYS A 48 -8.58 1.99 -0.67
C LYS A 48 -9.35 2.59 -1.83
N ASP A 49 -9.40 3.92 -1.87
CA ASP A 49 -9.83 4.65 -3.05
C ASP A 49 -8.61 4.93 -3.93
N LEU A 50 -8.58 4.33 -5.12
CA LEU A 50 -7.53 4.58 -6.10
C LEU A 50 -7.89 5.81 -6.92
N VAL A 51 -6.94 6.75 -7.00
CA VAL A 51 -7.00 7.89 -7.91
C VAL A 51 -6.28 7.52 -9.20
N CYS A 52 -7.03 7.45 -10.29
CA CYS A 52 -6.55 7.12 -11.62
C CYS A 52 -6.51 8.37 -12.49
N GLU A 53 -5.36 8.71 -13.02
CA GLU A 53 -5.19 9.90 -13.87
C GLU A 53 -4.24 9.60 -15.03
N ILE A 54 -4.55 10.14 -16.21
CA ILE A 54 -3.65 10.16 -17.35
C ILE A 54 -2.90 11.48 -17.32
N GLU A 55 -1.58 11.43 -17.41
CA GLU A 55 -0.77 12.64 -17.37
C GLU A 55 -1.11 13.61 -18.52
N GLY A 56 -1.28 14.87 -18.14
CA GLY A 56 -1.29 16.01 -19.04
C GLY A 56 -2.04 17.21 -18.47
N ASP A 57 -1.66 18.40 -18.92
CA ASP A 57 -2.18 19.69 -18.42
C ASP A 57 -3.47 20.16 -19.13
N ASP A 58 -4.39 19.26 -19.51
CA ASP A 58 -5.45 19.66 -20.44
C ASP A 58 -6.87 19.28 -20.03
N ALA A 59 -7.77 20.27 -20.10
CA ALA A 59 -9.23 20.09 -20.08
C ALA A 59 -9.74 19.36 -21.35
N ALA A 60 -8.86 19.15 -22.35
CA ALA A 60 -9.13 18.45 -23.60
C ALA A 60 -8.75 16.96 -23.59
N LEU A 61 -8.28 16.40 -22.47
CA LEU A 61 -8.00 14.97 -22.34
C LEU A 61 -9.31 14.15 -22.47
N LEU A 62 -9.54 13.61 -23.67
CA LEU A 62 -10.68 12.77 -23.98
C LEU A 62 -10.38 11.35 -23.49
N GLY A 63 -10.82 11.03 -22.27
CA GLY A 63 -10.72 9.67 -21.74
C GLY A 63 -10.61 9.61 -20.23
N HIS A 64 -11.01 8.48 -19.67
CA HIS A 64 -10.75 8.12 -18.30
C HIS A 64 -10.32 6.67 -18.24
N MET A 65 -9.63 6.31 -17.17
CA MET A 65 -9.23 4.93 -16.93
C MET A 65 -10.40 4.14 -16.35
N GLU A 66 -10.54 2.90 -16.81
CA GLU A 66 -11.43 1.91 -16.21
C GLU A 66 -10.56 0.75 -15.71
N ILE A 67 -10.69 0.42 -14.43
CA ILE A 67 -9.98 -0.71 -13.83
C ILE A 67 -10.78 -1.98 -14.12
N ALA A 68 -10.22 -2.87 -14.95
CA ALA A 68 -10.73 -4.23 -15.06
C ALA A 68 -10.55 -4.94 -13.72
N SER A 69 -11.52 -5.77 -13.32
CA SER A 69 -11.41 -6.58 -12.09
C SER A 69 -10.10 -7.37 -12.12
N PRO A 70 -9.19 -7.17 -11.14
CA PRO A 70 -7.96 -7.96 -11.07
C PRO A 70 -8.20 -9.38 -10.56
N PHE A 71 -9.43 -9.69 -10.13
CA PHE A 71 -9.78 -10.98 -9.56
C PHE A 71 -10.12 -11.98 -10.66
N VAL A 72 -9.62 -13.20 -10.51
CA VAL A 72 -9.97 -14.30 -11.40
C VAL A 72 -11.45 -14.62 -11.20
N ASP A 73 -12.26 -14.34 -12.20
CA ASP A 73 -13.61 -14.90 -12.33
C ASP A 73 -13.47 -16.38 -12.65
N ALA A 74 -13.12 -17.17 -11.64
CA ALA A 74 -13.06 -18.61 -11.78
C ALA A 74 -14.49 -19.09 -12.08
N PRO A 75 -14.74 -19.77 -13.22
CA PRO A 75 -16.04 -20.38 -13.44
C PRO A 75 -16.30 -21.29 -12.24
N ALA A 76 -17.39 -21.03 -11.53
CA ALA A 76 -17.80 -21.89 -10.43
C ALA A 76 -17.98 -23.29 -11.02
N GLY A 77 -16.98 -24.15 -10.82
CA GLY A 77 -17.09 -25.56 -11.15
C GLY A 77 -18.25 -26.17 -10.37
N GLU A 78 -18.58 -27.43 -10.65
CA GLU A 78 -19.50 -28.17 -9.79
C GLU A 78 -18.89 -28.24 -8.38
N ILE A 79 -19.43 -27.44 -7.46
CA ILE A 79 -19.08 -27.51 -6.05
C ILE A 79 -19.50 -28.90 -5.59
N PRO A 80 -18.58 -29.75 -5.09
CA PRO A 80 -18.95 -31.09 -4.66
C PRO A 80 -20.03 -31.00 -3.57
N ALA A 81 -21.00 -31.90 -3.62
CA ALA A 81 -22.04 -31.95 -2.62
C ALA A 81 -21.42 -32.12 -1.23
N LEU A 82 -21.85 -31.30 -0.27
CA LEU A 82 -21.44 -31.44 1.12
C LEU A 82 -21.94 -32.78 1.66
N LEU A 83 -21.02 -33.72 1.88
CA LEU A 83 -21.32 -35.01 2.49
C LEU A 83 -21.17 -34.89 4.01
N MET A 84 -22.30 -34.78 4.73
CA MET A 84 -22.32 -34.88 6.19
C MET A 84 -22.77 -36.28 6.60
N GLY A 85 -21.86 -37.05 7.21
CA GLY A 85 -22.19 -38.31 7.84
C GLY A 85 -22.26 -38.18 9.36
N ASP A 86 -23.05 -39.04 10.01
CA ASP A 86 -23.26 -39.03 11.46
C ASP A 86 -21.95 -39.17 12.26
N PHE A 87 -20.93 -39.79 11.67
CA PHE A 87 -19.60 -39.93 12.27
C PHE A 87 -18.89 -38.58 12.53
N LEU A 88 -19.30 -37.49 11.86
CA LEU A 88 -18.75 -36.15 12.08
C LEU A 88 -19.46 -35.40 13.22
N GLN A 89 -20.58 -35.90 13.73
CA GLN A 89 -21.45 -35.15 14.63
C GLN A 89 -20.73 -34.71 15.90
N GLU A 90 -20.00 -35.61 16.55
CA GLU A 90 -19.29 -35.32 17.81
C GLU A 90 -18.19 -34.26 17.59
N ASP A 91 -17.37 -34.43 16.56
CA ASP A 91 -16.28 -33.50 16.22
C ASP A 91 -16.81 -32.11 15.84
N LEU A 92 -17.88 -32.05 15.04
CA LEU A 92 -18.50 -30.79 14.63
C LEU A 92 -19.15 -30.07 15.81
N LEU A 93 -19.80 -30.81 16.71
CA LEU A 93 -20.39 -30.24 17.92
C LEU A 93 -19.30 -29.67 18.84
N ALA A 94 -18.21 -30.42 19.06
CA ALA A 94 -17.08 -29.95 19.87
C ALA A 94 -16.45 -28.68 19.28
N ARG A 95 -16.20 -28.64 17.97
CA ARG A 95 -15.69 -27.45 17.27
C ARG A 95 -16.66 -26.28 17.30
N SER A 96 -17.97 -26.54 17.19
CA SER A 96 -19.00 -25.50 17.28
C SER A 96 -19.08 -24.87 18.68
N ILE A 97 -18.93 -25.68 19.74
CA ILE A 97 -18.85 -25.18 21.11
C ILE A 97 -17.57 -24.35 21.27
N GLY A 98 -16.42 -24.88 20.83
CA GLY A 98 -15.14 -24.16 20.91
C GLY A 98 -15.17 -22.80 20.20
N SER A 99 -15.71 -22.75 18.97
CA SER A 99 -15.85 -21.49 18.22
C SER A 99 -16.76 -20.46 18.90
N GLN A 100 -17.81 -20.89 19.61
CA GLN A 100 -18.67 -19.99 20.39
C GLN A 100 -17.95 -19.44 21.61
N ILE A 101 -17.19 -20.28 22.33
CA ILE A 101 -16.37 -19.87 23.47
C ILE A 101 -15.31 -18.87 23.02
N GLU A 102 -14.57 -19.18 21.95
CA GLU A 102 -13.54 -18.29 21.39
C GLU A 102 -14.10 -16.90 21.04
N LYS A 103 -15.31 -16.85 20.45
CA LYS A 103 -15.97 -15.59 20.09
C LYS A 103 -16.45 -14.78 21.29
N GLU A 104 -16.96 -15.44 22.33
CA GLU A 104 -17.43 -14.76 23.55
C GLU A 104 -16.27 -14.13 24.33
N PHE A 105 -15.11 -14.80 24.37
CA PHE A 105 -13.93 -14.36 25.13
C PHE A 105 -12.88 -13.64 24.28
N ALA A 106 -13.23 -13.24 23.05
CA ALA A 106 -12.36 -12.49 22.14
C ALA A 106 -11.00 -13.16 21.85
N SER A 107 -10.94 -14.50 21.89
CA SER A 107 -9.74 -15.26 21.52
C SER A 107 -9.38 -15.08 20.04
N ASP A 108 -10.33 -14.60 19.23
CA ASP A 108 -10.15 -14.19 17.84
C ASP A 108 -9.39 -12.85 17.68
N THR A 109 -9.11 -12.13 18.78
CA THR A 109 -8.27 -10.91 18.79
C THR A 109 -6.80 -11.19 19.10
N LEU A 110 -6.43 -12.44 19.35
CA LEU A 110 -5.05 -12.86 19.68
C LEU A 110 -4.10 -12.90 18.48
N PHE A 111 -4.54 -12.40 17.31
CA PHE A 111 -3.67 -12.20 16.17
C PHE A 111 -2.82 -10.94 16.33
N GLN A 112 -1.70 -10.91 15.63
CA GLN A 112 -0.80 -9.78 15.55
C GLN A 112 -0.72 -9.36 14.09
N TYR A 113 -0.74 -8.06 13.84
CA TYR A 113 -0.37 -7.54 12.54
C TYR A 113 1.12 -7.76 12.31
N LEU A 114 1.45 -8.37 11.18
CA LEU A 114 2.83 -8.47 10.73
C LEU A 114 3.26 -7.14 10.10
N PRO A 115 4.56 -6.80 10.16
CA PRO A 115 5.08 -5.65 9.46
C PRO A 115 4.65 -5.66 7.99
N LEU A 116 4.14 -4.53 7.51
CA LEU A 116 3.85 -4.37 6.10
C LEU A 116 5.16 -4.38 5.31
N ARG A 117 5.10 -4.88 4.08
CA ARG A 117 6.23 -4.75 3.17
C ARG A 117 6.39 -3.26 2.81
N GLU A 118 7.53 -2.68 3.18
CA GLU A 118 7.82 -1.27 2.91
C GLU A 118 7.80 -0.97 1.41
N ASN A 119 7.25 0.20 1.05
CA ASN A 119 7.34 0.72 -0.29
C ASN A 119 8.75 1.31 -0.54
N ARG A 120 9.54 0.61 -1.35
CA ARG A 120 10.92 1.03 -1.68
C ARG A 120 11.03 2.25 -2.58
N LEU A 121 9.93 2.74 -3.18
CA LEU A 121 9.96 3.95 -4.03
C LEU A 121 10.30 5.20 -3.23
N PHE A 122 9.86 5.24 -1.98
CA PHE A 122 9.99 6.39 -1.09
C PHE A 122 10.67 5.94 0.19
N ASP A 123 11.97 5.66 0.08
CA ASP A 123 12.77 5.23 1.21
C ASP A 123 12.83 6.29 2.34
N GLY A 124 13.43 5.91 3.46
CA GLY A 124 13.59 6.83 4.60
C GLY A 124 14.50 8.04 4.34
N SER A 125 15.18 8.13 3.18
CA SER A 125 16.09 9.22 2.86
C SER A 125 15.33 10.43 2.30
N ARG A 126 14.48 11.01 3.14
CA ARG A 126 13.67 12.19 2.84
C ARG A 126 13.99 13.34 3.78
N ILE A 127 13.85 14.56 3.27
CA ILE A 127 13.85 15.80 4.05
C ILE A 127 12.40 16.10 4.41
N ARG A 128 12.12 16.26 5.71
CA ARG A 128 10.77 16.58 6.21
C ARG A 128 10.75 18.01 6.72
N TYR A 129 9.83 18.81 6.19
CA TYR A 129 9.44 20.09 6.74
C TYR A 129 8.09 19.95 7.44
N HIS A 130 8.10 19.91 8.76
CA HIS A 130 6.87 19.98 9.54
C HIS A 130 6.46 21.45 9.68
N LEU A 131 5.37 21.85 9.04
CA LEU A 131 5.08 23.27 8.85
C LEU A 131 4.60 23.98 10.13
N ASP A 132 4.18 23.24 11.17
CA ASP A 132 3.80 23.80 12.47
C ASP A 132 4.99 24.24 13.34
N ASP A 133 6.19 23.77 13.02
CA ASP A 133 7.40 24.19 13.74
C ASP A 133 7.82 25.63 13.40
N TYR A 134 7.12 26.28 12.46
CA TYR A 134 7.49 27.56 11.90
C TYR A 134 6.31 28.55 11.84
N THR A 135 6.63 29.81 11.57
CA THR A 135 5.59 30.82 11.33
C THR A 135 4.88 30.51 10.03
N ARG A 136 3.58 30.25 10.10
CA ARG A 136 2.76 29.91 8.94
C ARG A 136 2.67 31.10 7.97
N PHE A 137 3.07 30.87 6.73
CA PHE A 137 2.85 31.81 5.63
C PHE A 137 1.41 31.66 5.10
N PRO A 138 0.78 32.77 4.67
CA PRO A 138 -0.56 32.73 4.09
C PRO A 138 -0.60 32.13 2.68
N LEU A 139 0.53 32.11 1.96
CA LEU A 139 0.61 31.63 0.57
C LEU A 139 1.59 30.49 0.43
N MET A 140 1.22 29.42 -0.30
CA MET A 140 2.12 28.30 -0.58
C MET A 140 3.36 28.73 -1.38
N GLU A 141 3.21 29.74 -2.24
CA GLU A 141 4.35 30.33 -2.96
C GLU A 141 5.42 30.85 -2.00
N GLU A 142 5.03 31.55 -0.93
CA GLU A 142 5.98 32.05 0.08
C GLU A 142 6.63 30.91 0.86
N VAL A 143 5.88 29.85 1.19
CA VAL A 143 6.45 28.63 1.81
C VAL A 143 7.54 28.05 0.91
N ILE A 144 7.26 27.91 -0.39
CA ILE A 144 8.21 27.33 -1.34
C ILE A 144 9.43 28.23 -1.57
N THR A 145 9.24 29.56 -1.70
CA THR A 145 10.34 30.46 -2.08
C THR A 145 11.19 30.93 -0.90
N GLU A 146 10.59 31.13 0.27
CA GLU A 146 11.27 31.71 1.44
C GLU A 146 11.73 30.68 2.46
N PHE A 147 11.11 29.49 2.47
CA PHE A 147 11.30 28.54 3.58
C PHE A 147 11.83 27.17 3.14
N VAL A 148 11.28 26.57 2.10
CA VAL A 148 11.66 25.23 1.66
C VAL A 148 12.85 25.29 0.70
N THR A 149 14.07 25.10 1.22
CA THR A 149 15.31 25.35 0.46
C THR A 149 15.55 24.41 -0.73
N GLU A 150 14.97 23.21 -0.68
CA GLU A 150 15.11 22.20 -1.72
C GLU A 150 14.09 22.39 -2.84
N LEU A 151 13.14 23.32 -2.72
CA LEU A 151 12.19 23.63 -3.79
C LEU A 151 12.53 24.96 -4.44
N GLN A 152 12.40 25.01 -5.77
CA GLN A 152 12.57 26.24 -6.53
C GLN A 152 11.40 26.42 -7.49
N ALA A 153 10.73 27.56 -7.35
CA ALA A 153 9.79 28.04 -8.36
C ALA A 153 10.55 28.56 -9.58
N ARG A 154 10.23 28.02 -10.76
CA ARG A 154 10.78 28.47 -12.05
C ARG A 154 9.63 28.85 -12.98
N ARG A 155 9.79 29.96 -13.68
CA ARG A 155 8.86 30.35 -14.75
C ARG A 155 9.41 29.96 -16.12
N THR A 156 8.62 29.22 -16.90
CA THR A 156 8.96 28.82 -18.27
C THR A 156 7.73 29.04 -19.16
N GLU A 157 7.87 29.80 -20.26
CA GLU A 157 6.81 30.01 -21.26
C GLU A 157 5.44 30.45 -20.69
N GLY A 158 5.44 31.21 -19.60
CA GLY A 158 4.23 31.71 -18.93
C GLY A 158 3.63 30.76 -17.89
N ARG A 159 4.08 29.51 -17.81
CA ARG A 159 3.75 28.56 -16.73
C ARG A 159 4.80 28.60 -15.62
N ARG A 160 4.37 28.24 -14.40
CA ARG A 160 5.24 28.12 -13.23
C ARG A 160 5.40 26.63 -12.90
N ASP A 161 6.63 26.21 -12.75
CA ASP A 161 6.99 24.85 -12.35
C ASP A 161 7.77 24.88 -11.04
N ILE A 162 7.65 23.78 -10.28
CA ILE A 162 8.45 23.56 -9.09
C ILE A 162 9.56 22.55 -9.43
N ARG A 163 10.78 22.83 -9.00
CA ARG A 163 11.93 21.92 -9.13
C ARG A 163 12.47 21.54 -7.78
N VAL A 164 12.92 20.30 -7.69
CA VAL A 164 13.61 19.78 -6.50
C VAL A 164 15.12 19.93 -6.67
N LEU A 165 15.80 20.36 -5.61
CA LEU A 165 17.25 20.33 -5.47
C LEU A 165 17.68 18.87 -5.27
N LEU A 166 18.44 18.35 -6.23
CA LEU A 166 18.98 17.00 -6.15
C LEU A 166 20.26 16.99 -5.34
N GLU A 167 20.45 15.94 -4.55
CA GLU A 167 21.73 15.58 -3.96
C GLU A 167 22.33 14.42 -4.76
N ASP A 168 23.49 14.64 -5.39
CA ASP A 168 24.21 13.56 -6.07
C ASP A 168 25.11 12.76 -5.08
N ASN A 169 25.59 11.59 -5.54
CA ASN A 169 26.45 10.69 -4.75
C ASN A 169 27.81 11.30 -4.36
N PHE A 170 28.18 12.46 -4.93
CA PHE A 170 29.38 13.24 -4.64
C PHE A 170 29.08 14.53 -3.87
N GLN A 171 27.88 14.66 -3.27
CA GLN A 171 27.40 15.85 -2.56
C GLN A 171 27.28 17.11 -3.46
N GLY A 172 27.24 16.93 -4.78
CA GLY A 172 26.89 17.97 -5.73
C GLY A 172 25.40 18.31 -5.59
N ARG A 173 25.08 19.59 -5.36
CA ARG A 173 23.71 20.09 -5.28
C ARG A 173 23.35 20.80 -6.58
N THR A 174 22.43 20.22 -7.35
CA THR A 174 21.91 20.83 -8.57
C THR A 174 20.40 20.73 -8.60
N PHE A 175 19.72 21.79 -9.03
CA PHE A 175 18.30 21.68 -9.32
C PHE A 175 18.08 20.72 -10.48
N SER A 176 16.98 19.97 -10.40
CA SER A 176 16.61 19.01 -11.42
C SER A 176 16.58 19.63 -12.83
N VAL A 177 17.14 18.89 -13.79
CA VAL A 177 16.98 19.13 -15.22
C VAL A 177 15.96 18.12 -15.71
N GLY A 178 14.74 18.57 -16.03
CA GLY A 178 13.59 17.71 -16.34
C GLY A 178 12.42 17.95 -15.37
N THR A 179 11.50 16.99 -15.30
CA THR A 179 10.27 17.07 -14.49
C THR A 179 10.53 16.49 -13.10
N SER A 180 10.26 17.29 -12.06
CA SER A 180 10.12 16.80 -10.68
C SER A 180 8.66 16.36 -10.45
N LEU A 181 8.45 15.37 -9.60
CA LEU A 181 7.09 14.93 -9.26
C LEU A 181 6.59 15.71 -8.05
N MET A 182 5.51 16.47 -8.23
CA MET A 182 4.76 17.04 -7.12
C MET A 182 3.59 16.12 -6.77
N MET A 183 3.36 15.90 -5.49
CA MET A 183 2.23 15.12 -4.99
C MET A 183 1.52 15.87 -3.86
N LEU A 184 0.23 15.62 -3.72
CA LEU A 184 -0.54 16.00 -2.54
C LEU A 184 -1.11 14.71 -1.96
N ASP A 185 -0.89 14.41 -0.68
CA ASP A 185 -1.24 13.13 -0.04
C ASP A 185 -0.93 11.90 -0.91
N GLY A 186 0.19 11.91 -1.65
CA GLY A 186 0.56 10.81 -2.54
C GLY A 186 -0.03 10.79 -3.94
N VAL A 187 -0.91 11.71 -4.27
CA VAL A 187 -1.51 11.82 -5.61
C VAL A 187 -0.68 12.79 -6.45
N PRO A 188 -0.18 12.37 -7.62
CA PRO A 188 0.51 13.26 -8.56
C PRO A 188 -0.31 14.51 -8.89
N VAL A 189 0.36 15.67 -8.87
CA VAL A 189 -0.20 16.96 -9.28
C VAL A 189 0.66 17.51 -10.41
N PHE A 190 0.24 17.26 -11.65
CA PHE A 190 0.99 17.65 -12.85
C PHE A 190 0.95 19.16 -13.12
N ASP A 191 -0.20 19.80 -12.86
CA ASP A 191 -0.32 21.25 -12.90
C ASP A 191 0.16 21.87 -11.59
N HIS A 192 1.44 22.25 -11.55
CA HIS A 192 2.08 22.86 -10.38
C HIS A 192 1.42 24.16 -9.93
N GLU A 193 0.63 24.84 -10.78
CA GLU A 193 -0.15 26.01 -10.37
C GLU A 193 -1.19 25.66 -9.30
N LYS A 194 -1.69 24.41 -9.29
CA LYS A 194 -2.56 23.90 -8.22
C LYS A 194 -1.84 23.86 -6.88
N ILE A 195 -0.55 23.52 -6.85
CA ILE A 195 0.26 23.53 -5.63
C ILE A 195 0.45 24.96 -5.14
N PHE A 196 0.83 25.90 -6.00
CA PHE A 196 1.01 27.31 -5.61
C PHE A 196 -0.25 27.97 -5.03
N ARG A 197 -1.44 27.54 -5.49
CA ARG A 197 -2.73 28.05 -5.02
C ARG A 197 -3.30 27.28 -3.83
N TYR A 198 -2.68 26.16 -3.47
CA TYR A 198 -3.15 25.35 -2.36
C TYR A 198 -2.97 26.09 -1.04
N ASP A 199 -3.91 25.94 -0.12
CA ASP A 199 -3.82 26.59 1.19
C ASP A 199 -2.74 25.91 2.05
N PRO A 200 -1.64 26.60 2.40
CA PRO A 200 -0.57 26.00 3.21
C PRO A 200 -1.01 25.66 4.63
N LEU A 201 -2.13 26.20 5.13
CA LEU A 201 -2.68 25.85 6.45
C LEU A 201 -3.34 24.47 6.47
N LEU A 202 -3.63 23.88 5.30
CA LEU A 202 -4.12 22.51 5.20
C LEU A 202 -2.98 21.48 5.18
N VAL A 203 -1.75 21.92 4.96
CA VAL A 203 -0.56 21.07 4.85
C VAL A 203 0.14 20.97 6.21
N GLU A 204 0.31 19.74 6.67
CA GLU A 204 1.04 19.37 7.88
C GLU A 204 2.54 19.27 7.59
N ASP A 205 2.90 18.51 6.55
CA ASP A 205 4.28 18.22 6.20
C ASP A 205 4.57 18.41 4.71
N ILE A 206 5.81 18.78 4.39
CA ILE A 206 6.36 18.64 3.04
C ILE A 206 7.50 17.62 3.11
N LEU A 207 7.34 16.52 2.39
CA LEU A 207 8.33 15.45 2.29
C LEU A 207 9.05 15.56 0.95
N ILE A 208 10.37 15.74 0.99
CA ILE A 208 11.19 15.94 -0.20
C ILE A 208 12.16 14.78 -0.34
N TYR A 209 12.16 14.17 -1.52
CA TYR A 209 13.05 13.10 -1.91
C TYR A 209 14.05 13.69 -2.92
N PRO A 210 15.28 14.03 -2.50
CA PRO A 210 16.25 14.77 -3.31
C PRO A 210 17.03 13.88 -4.29
N HIS A 211 16.40 12.82 -4.79
CA HIS A 211 17.02 11.84 -5.69
C HIS A 211 16.08 11.47 -6.84
N THR A 212 16.61 10.85 -7.89
CA THR A 212 15.79 10.37 -9.01
C THR A 212 14.98 9.15 -8.59
N VAL A 213 13.66 9.24 -8.72
CA VAL A 213 12.73 8.13 -8.44
C VAL A 213 12.24 7.55 -9.76
N TYR A 214 12.19 6.22 -9.84
CA TYR A 214 11.70 5.47 -10.99
C TYR A 214 10.36 4.84 -10.66
N ILE A 215 9.29 5.29 -11.32
CA ILE A 215 7.94 4.77 -11.16
C ILE A 215 7.57 4.06 -12.47
N GLY A 216 7.62 2.73 -12.47
CA GLY A 216 7.44 1.96 -13.71
C GLY A 216 8.48 2.33 -14.77
N ALA A 217 8.03 2.70 -15.97
CA ALA A 217 8.90 3.15 -17.06
C ALA A 217 9.15 4.68 -17.07
N ARG A 218 8.70 5.38 -16.02
CA ARG A 218 8.85 6.84 -15.85
C ARG A 218 9.93 7.14 -14.82
N SER A 219 10.73 8.18 -15.03
CA SER A 219 11.64 8.72 -14.02
C SER A 219 11.31 10.18 -13.71
N TYR A 220 11.45 10.55 -12.44
CA TYR A 220 11.31 11.91 -11.96
C TYR A 220 12.55 12.33 -11.20
N ASN A 221 13.01 13.54 -11.48
CA ASN A 221 14.19 14.10 -10.84
C ASN A 221 13.75 14.84 -9.59
N GLY A 222 13.71 14.10 -8.48
CA GLY A 222 13.23 14.56 -7.20
C GLY A 222 11.70 14.53 -7.10
N VAL A 223 11.23 14.32 -5.87
CA VAL A 223 9.80 14.26 -5.54
C VAL A 223 9.53 15.16 -4.34
N ALA A 224 8.41 15.86 -4.36
CA ALA A 224 7.89 16.58 -3.20
C ALA A 224 6.44 16.17 -2.96
N ASP A 225 6.17 15.58 -1.79
CA ASP A 225 4.82 15.20 -1.36
C ASP A 225 4.35 16.16 -0.26
N PHE A 226 3.25 16.86 -0.53
CA PHE A 226 2.61 17.77 0.40
C PHE A 226 1.55 16.99 1.17
N ILE A 227 1.79 16.74 2.45
CA ILE A 227 0.94 15.91 3.30
C ILE A 227 -0.01 16.81 4.06
N THR A 228 -1.31 16.59 3.88
CA THR A 228 -2.37 17.32 4.58
C THR A 228 -2.69 16.67 5.92
N TYR A 229 -3.17 17.47 6.87
CA TYR A 229 -3.55 16.97 8.20
C TYR A 229 -4.57 15.84 8.16
N LYS A 230 -5.48 15.89 7.17
CA LYS A 230 -6.58 14.94 7.03
C LYS A 230 -6.26 13.78 6.09
N ARG A 231 -5.18 13.89 5.29
CA ARG A 231 -4.76 12.88 4.31
C ARG A 231 -5.90 12.47 3.37
N ASN A 232 -6.71 13.44 2.97
CA ASN A 232 -7.91 13.22 2.18
C ASN A 232 -8.08 14.28 1.07
N LEU A 233 -6.97 14.89 0.63
CA LEU A 233 -6.92 15.79 -0.51
C LEU A 233 -7.93 16.95 -0.41
N PRO A 234 -8.07 17.63 0.74
CA PRO A 234 -9.13 18.62 0.92
C PRO A 234 -8.99 19.75 -0.11
N SER A 235 -10.10 20.12 -0.75
CA SER A 235 -10.18 21.22 -1.72
C SER A 235 -9.34 21.06 -3.00
N LEU A 236 -8.73 19.90 -3.24
CA LEU A 236 -8.05 19.63 -4.51
C LEU A 236 -9.10 19.44 -5.62
N GLN A 237 -8.99 20.24 -6.68
CA GLN A 237 -9.83 20.09 -7.87
C GLN A 237 -9.17 19.14 -8.86
N PHE A 238 -9.78 17.97 -9.02
CA PHE A 238 -9.37 17.00 -10.03
C PHE A 238 -9.79 17.44 -11.43
N ASN A 239 -9.02 17.00 -12.42
CA ASN A 239 -9.37 17.16 -13.83
C ASN A 239 -10.48 16.15 -14.19
N ASP A 240 -11.23 16.42 -15.26
CA ASP A 240 -12.33 15.54 -15.71
C ASP A 240 -11.87 14.12 -16.12
N SER A 241 -10.59 13.97 -16.44
CA SER A 241 -9.94 12.69 -16.75
C SER A 241 -9.70 11.81 -15.53
N VAL A 242 -9.75 12.37 -14.32
CA VAL A 242 -9.51 11.65 -13.08
C VAL A 242 -10.70 10.75 -12.75
N ARG A 243 -10.41 9.53 -12.31
CA ARG A 243 -11.41 8.62 -11.74
C ARG A 243 -10.96 8.15 -10.38
N ILE A 244 -11.91 8.12 -9.45
CA ILE A 244 -11.71 7.55 -8.13
C ILE A 244 -12.47 6.23 -8.10
N VAL A 245 -11.75 5.14 -7.82
CA VAL A 245 -12.30 3.79 -7.84
C VAL A 245 -12.10 3.16 -6.46
N SER A 246 -13.19 2.66 -5.87
CA SER A 246 -13.10 1.86 -4.65
C SER A 246 -12.46 0.52 -4.98
N PHE A 247 -11.29 0.27 -4.41
CA PHE A 247 -10.46 -0.89 -4.67
C PHE A 247 -10.32 -1.74 -3.42
N LYS A 248 -10.61 -3.03 -3.57
CA LYS A 248 -10.37 -4.03 -2.52
C LYS A 248 -8.93 -4.49 -2.60
N GLY A 249 -8.10 -3.95 -1.74
CA GLY A 249 -6.69 -4.33 -1.64
C GLY A 249 -6.50 -5.70 -1.00
N VAL A 250 -5.23 -6.06 -0.81
CA VAL A 250 -4.87 -7.29 -0.11
C VAL A 250 -5.05 -7.12 1.39
N SER A 251 -5.43 -8.21 2.07
CA SER A 251 -5.52 -8.21 3.54
C SER A 251 -4.16 -7.87 4.16
N VAL A 252 -4.19 -7.11 5.26
CA VAL A 252 -3.00 -6.88 6.08
C VAL A 252 -2.51 -8.25 6.60
N PRO A 253 -1.22 -8.58 6.44
CA PRO A 253 -0.69 -9.85 6.90
C PRO A 253 -0.81 -9.92 8.42
N THR A 254 -1.31 -11.03 8.91
CA THR A 254 -1.42 -11.31 10.34
C THR A 254 -0.73 -12.61 10.68
N ALA A 255 -0.36 -12.77 11.94
CA ALA A 255 0.02 -14.05 12.52
C ALA A 255 -0.84 -14.30 13.76
N TYR A 256 -1.31 -15.52 13.92
CA TYR A 256 -2.02 -15.95 15.11
C TYR A 256 -1.06 -16.66 16.04
N THR A 257 -0.45 -15.94 16.99
CA THR A 257 0.58 -16.52 17.87
C THR A 257 0.04 -16.90 19.25
N GLY A 258 -1.12 -16.38 19.63
CA GLY A 258 -1.67 -16.58 20.97
C GLY A 258 -0.84 -15.95 22.09
N ARG A 259 0.06 -15.00 21.79
CA ARG A 259 1.01 -14.43 22.76
C ARG A 259 0.34 -13.84 24.00
N ASP A 260 -0.84 -13.23 23.82
CA ASP A 260 -1.56 -12.54 24.90
C ASP A 260 -2.62 -13.43 25.57
N ILE A 261 -2.59 -14.74 25.32
CA ILE A 261 -3.52 -15.71 25.94
C ILE A 261 -3.42 -15.70 27.48
N ALA A 262 -2.27 -15.36 28.05
CA ALA A 262 -2.10 -15.24 29.49
C ALA A 262 -3.01 -14.16 30.10
N ALA A 263 -3.39 -13.12 29.33
CA ALA A 263 -4.35 -12.11 29.77
C ALA A 263 -5.80 -12.66 29.80
N LEU A 264 -6.04 -13.82 29.18
CA LEU A 264 -7.31 -14.54 29.16
C LEU A 264 -7.27 -15.80 30.04
N ALA A 265 -6.30 -15.91 30.97
CA ALA A 265 -6.12 -17.12 31.79
C ALA A 265 -7.32 -17.49 32.68
N ASP A 266 -8.20 -16.54 32.97
CA ASP A 266 -9.44 -16.78 33.72
C ASP A 266 -10.58 -17.36 32.84
N TYR A 267 -10.37 -17.45 31.53
CA TYR A 267 -11.34 -17.93 30.56
C TYR A 267 -10.90 -19.25 29.93
N PRO A 268 -11.85 -20.13 29.59
CA PRO A 268 -11.53 -21.42 28.99
C PRO A 268 -10.92 -21.26 27.58
N ASP A 269 -9.73 -21.82 27.38
CA ASP A 269 -9.04 -21.87 26.10
C ASP A 269 -9.48 -23.09 25.29
N TYR A 270 -10.37 -22.88 24.32
CA TYR A 270 -10.87 -23.92 23.40
C TYR A 270 -10.36 -23.76 21.97
N ARG A 271 -9.24 -23.04 21.79
CA ARG A 271 -8.65 -22.73 20.49
C ARG A 271 -8.28 -23.98 19.71
N GLN A 272 -8.79 -24.08 18.49
CA GLN A 272 -8.43 -25.17 17.57
C GLN A 272 -7.10 -24.93 16.84
N THR A 273 -6.74 -23.65 16.62
CA THR A 273 -5.45 -23.23 16.07
C THR A 273 -4.65 -22.58 17.18
N LEU A 274 -3.53 -23.17 17.57
CA LEU A 274 -2.70 -22.67 18.69
C LEU A 274 -1.67 -21.64 18.22
N TYR A 275 -1.14 -21.85 17.01
CA TYR A 275 -0.13 -21.02 16.40
C TYR A 275 -0.24 -21.09 14.87
N TRP A 276 -0.22 -19.93 14.22
CA TRP A 276 -0.13 -19.79 12.77
C TRP A 276 0.68 -18.55 12.43
N HIS A 277 1.77 -18.74 11.68
CA HIS A 277 2.62 -17.64 11.23
C HIS A 277 3.00 -17.87 9.76
N PRO A 278 2.45 -17.09 8.81
CA PRO A 278 2.58 -17.38 7.38
C PRO A 278 3.96 -17.06 6.80
N VAL A 279 4.72 -16.16 7.45
CA VAL A 279 6.00 -15.67 6.93
C VAL A 279 7.08 -15.85 8.00
N LEU A 280 7.85 -16.93 7.92
CA LEU A 280 8.98 -17.17 8.82
C LEU A 280 10.26 -17.29 7.99
N GLU A 281 11.32 -16.60 8.43
CA GLU A 281 12.65 -16.72 7.82
C GLU A 281 13.53 -17.60 8.70
N LEU A 282 14.14 -18.63 8.11
CA LEU A 282 15.07 -19.54 8.75
C LEU A 282 16.48 -19.21 8.27
N VAL A 283 17.33 -18.72 9.18
CA VAL A 283 18.73 -18.44 8.88
C VAL A 283 19.54 -19.74 8.94
N PRO A 284 20.38 -20.05 7.94
CA PRO A 284 21.21 -21.25 7.95
C PRO A 284 22.07 -21.35 9.21
N GLY A 285 21.94 -22.47 9.93
CA GLY A 285 22.70 -22.72 11.17
C GLY A 285 22.06 -22.17 12.44
N GLU A 286 20.96 -21.41 12.34
CA GLU A 286 20.20 -20.94 13.49
C GLU A 286 19.00 -21.85 13.79
N ILE A 287 18.67 -21.96 15.07
CA ILE A 287 17.48 -22.67 15.54
C ILE A 287 16.38 -21.64 15.79
N LEU A 288 15.33 -21.67 14.97
CA LEU A 288 14.11 -20.91 15.22
C LEU A 288 13.30 -21.61 16.31
N ARG A 289 13.11 -20.93 17.45
CA ARG A 289 12.25 -21.41 18.55
C ARG A 289 10.91 -20.69 18.49
N LEU A 290 9.83 -21.47 18.50
CA LEU A 290 8.46 -20.98 18.56
C LEU A 290 7.81 -21.50 19.84
N ASP A 291 7.24 -20.62 20.64
CA ASP A 291 6.54 -20.97 21.88
C ASP A 291 5.05 -20.62 21.71
N CYS A 292 4.16 -21.54 22.14
CA CYS A 292 2.71 -21.34 22.14
C CYS A 292 2.08 -22.02 23.36
N ALA A 293 0.95 -21.50 23.83
CA ALA A 293 0.17 -22.12 24.90
C ALA A 293 -0.69 -23.25 24.35
N VAL A 294 -0.85 -24.31 25.15
CA VAL A 294 -1.78 -25.42 24.89
C VAL A 294 -3.17 -25.08 25.41
N PRO A 295 -4.25 -25.59 24.79
CA PRO A 295 -5.61 -25.31 25.21
C PRO A 295 -6.02 -26.14 26.43
N ASP A 296 -7.17 -25.82 27.01
CA ASP A 296 -7.71 -26.42 28.24
C ASP A 296 -8.40 -27.78 28.02
N TYR A 297 -8.30 -28.33 26.80
CA TYR A 297 -8.90 -29.62 26.46
C TYR A 297 -7.86 -30.61 25.94
N ALA A 298 -8.08 -31.88 26.27
CA ALA A 298 -7.25 -32.98 25.79
C ALA A 298 -7.48 -33.22 24.29
N GLY A 299 -6.40 -33.48 23.56
CA GLY A 299 -6.48 -33.68 22.12
C GLY A 299 -5.13 -33.95 21.48
N THR A 300 -5.17 -34.47 20.25
CA THR A 300 -3.97 -34.60 19.42
C THR A 300 -3.90 -33.42 18.46
N PHE A 301 -2.82 -32.66 18.53
CA PHE A 301 -2.55 -31.51 17.69
C PHE A 301 -1.50 -31.84 16.64
N GLU A 302 -1.62 -31.20 15.48
CA GLU A 302 -0.69 -31.35 14.37
C GLU A 302 0.11 -30.06 14.18
N ILE A 303 1.42 -30.21 14.04
CA ILE A 303 2.35 -29.15 13.68
C ILE A 303 2.67 -29.36 12.20
N VAL A 304 2.36 -28.36 11.39
CA VAL A 304 2.68 -28.35 9.96
C VAL A 304 3.62 -27.19 9.68
N VAL A 305 4.77 -27.50 9.10
CA VAL A 305 5.73 -26.50 8.61
C VAL A 305 5.86 -26.70 7.11
N GLU A 306 5.54 -25.66 6.36
CA GLU A 306 5.65 -25.63 4.90
C GLU A 306 6.49 -24.42 4.48
N GLY A 307 7.29 -24.56 3.44
CA GLY A 307 8.17 -23.49 2.98
C GLY A 307 8.88 -23.81 1.67
N ILE A 308 9.78 -22.93 1.26
CA ILE A 308 10.59 -23.06 0.05
C ILE A 308 12.04 -22.73 0.43
N ASP A 309 13.00 -23.55 -0.01
CA ASP A 309 14.43 -23.31 0.21
C ASP A 309 15.01 -22.25 -0.76
N GLY A 310 16.27 -21.84 -0.55
CA GLY A 310 16.94 -20.87 -1.42
C GLY A 310 17.15 -21.33 -2.88
N ALA A 311 16.96 -22.62 -3.18
CA ALA A 311 17.00 -23.17 -4.53
C ALA A 311 15.60 -23.30 -5.16
N GLY A 312 14.53 -22.91 -4.44
CA GLY A 312 13.16 -22.98 -4.91
C GLY A 312 12.48 -24.34 -4.67
N ASN A 313 13.10 -25.26 -3.91
CA ASN A 313 12.48 -26.54 -3.61
C ASN A 313 11.48 -26.41 -2.46
N PRO A 314 10.28 -27.01 -2.57
CA PRO A 314 9.32 -27.00 -1.48
C PRO A 314 9.77 -27.91 -0.33
N LEU A 315 9.51 -27.47 0.89
CA LEU A 315 9.75 -28.20 2.13
C LEU A 315 8.43 -28.41 2.86
N LYS A 316 8.23 -29.61 3.40
CA LYS A 316 7.10 -29.93 4.28
C LYS A 316 7.55 -30.84 5.40
N ALA A 317 7.23 -30.46 6.63
CA ALA A 317 7.40 -31.30 7.81
C ALA A 317 6.09 -31.32 8.60
N VAL A 318 5.74 -32.51 9.10
CA VAL A 318 4.54 -32.71 9.91
C VAL A 318 4.94 -33.46 11.17
N SER A 319 4.49 -32.97 12.32
CA SER A 319 4.67 -33.61 13.62
C SER A 319 3.37 -33.55 14.40
N ARG A 320 3.23 -34.36 15.45
CA ARG A 320 2.04 -34.39 16.30
C ARG A 320 2.44 -34.43 17.77
N PHE A 321 1.61 -33.81 18.59
CA PHE A 321 1.74 -33.88 20.04
C PHE A 321 0.37 -34.04 20.69
N GLU A 322 0.36 -34.55 21.91
CA GLU A 322 -0.85 -34.83 22.69
C GLU A 322 -0.89 -33.88 23.88
N VAL A 323 -2.05 -33.24 24.08
CA VAL A 323 -2.40 -32.50 25.28
C VAL A 323 -3.25 -33.43 26.15
N ARG A 324 -2.90 -33.56 27.43
CA ARG A 324 -3.51 -34.49 28.38
C ARG A 324 -4.04 -33.78 29.60
#